data_AF-A0A957Y599-F1
#
_entry.id   AF-A0A957Y599-F1
#
_cell.length_a   1.000
_cell.length_b   1.000
_cell.length_c   1.000
_cell.angle_alpha   90.00
_cell.angle_beta   90.00
_cell.angle_gamma   90.00
#
_symmetry.space_group_name_H-M   'P 1'
#
loop_
_entity.id
_entity.type
_entity.pdbx_description
1 polymer ?
#
loop_
_entity_poly.entity_id
_entity_poly.type
_entity_poly.pdbx_seq_one_letter_code
_entity_poly.pdbx_strand_id
1 'polypeptide(L)'
;RMGMAQASLTLDNYDGWLPLDYGEVVITRRAYRSGENEYYLNGTRVRLRDVADLLAQSGLSKRTYTVIGQGLIDQALSLKPDERRALIEEAAGITGHQAKRATALRELAETRHNLERVQDIVGEIEPRLRYLKVQARRAEERMQVQADLDTQLRIWYGFRWHRALDELHKARQHAHGAQTTVQARQEALQRLDEQDTDLRERYTLLRNQ
;
A
#
# COMPACT_ATOMS: atom_id res chain seq x y z
N ARG A 1 42.81 45.93 -24.48
CA ARG A 1 42.21 46.64 -23.32
C ARG A 1 40.95 45.88 -22.94
N MET A 2 40.90 45.32 -21.73
CA MET A 2 39.87 44.40 -21.26
C MET A 2 38.47 45.05 -21.33
N GLY A 3 37.54 44.41 -22.05
CA GLY A 3 36.17 44.90 -22.23
C GLY A 3 35.27 44.51 -21.06
N MET A 4 35.52 45.09 -19.88
CA MET A 4 34.75 44.88 -18.65
C MET A 4 34.53 46.22 -17.95
N ALA A 5 33.32 46.43 -17.41
CA ALA A 5 33.00 47.47 -16.44
C ALA A 5 32.67 46.81 -15.09
N GLN A 6 33.13 47.39 -13.99
CA GLN A 6 32.83 46.91 -12.64
C GLN A 6 32.30 48.07 -11.80
N ALA A 7 31.28 47.79 -10.99
CA ALA A 7 30.82 48.66 -9.92
C ALA A 7 30.75 47.87 -8.62
N SER A 8 31.21 48.48 -7.53
CA SER A 8 31.20 47.90 -6.19
C SER A 8 30.49 48.87 -5.24
N LEU A 9 29.60 48.35 -4.42
CA LEU A 9 28.85 49.06 -3.39
C LEU A 9 29.24 48.47 -2.04
N THR A 10 29.82 49.29 -1.19
CA THR A 10 30.13 48.94 0.20
C THR A 10 29.01 49.44 1.10
N LEU A 11 28.45 48.56 1.91
CA LEU A 11 27.37 48.82 2.83
C LEU A 11 27.85 48.52 4.25
N ASP A 12 27.71 49.49 5.14
CA ASP A 12 27.85 49.26 6.57
C ASP A 12 26.67 48.42 7.06
N ASN A 13 26.94 47.31 7.74
CA ASN A 13 25.97 46.38 8.29
C ASN A 13 26.19 46.15 9.79
N TYR A 14 26.77 47.12 10.51
CA TYR A 14 26.99 47.02 11.96
C TYR A 14 25.70 46.76 12.74
N ASP A 15 24.58 47.34 12.30
CA ASP A 15 23.25 47.19 12.92
C ASP A 15 22.52 45.90 12.47
N GLY A 16 23.14 45.06 11.63
CA GLY A 16 22.58 43.77 11.20
C GLY A 16 21.30 43.86 10.35
N TRP A 17 21.09 44.99 9.67
CA TRP A 17 19.89 45.23 8.84
C TRP A 17 19.88 44.40 7.54
N LEU A 18 21.06 43.93 7.09
CA LEU A 18 21.19 42.83 6.13
C LEU A 18 21.34 41.51 6.88
N PRO A 19 20.66 40.43 6.46
CA PRO A 19 20.73 39.11 7.10
C PRO A 19 22.04 38.38 6.74
N LEU A 20 23.16 38.97 7.14
CA LEU A 20 24.53 38.48 6.95
C LEU A 20 25.35 38.76 8.22
N ASP A 21 26.22 37.83 8.59
CA ASP A 21 27.05 37.92 9.81
C ASP A 21 28.27 38.87 9.66
N TYR A 22 28.31 39.66 8.60
CA TYR A 22 29.40 40.59 8.30
C TYR A 22 29.01 42.01 8.70
N GLY A 23 29.90 42.71 9.43
CA GLY A 23 29.72 44.12 9.77
C GLY A 23 29.90 45.07 8.58
N GLU A 24 30.53 44.61 7.50
CA GLU A 24 30.62 45.33 6.23
C GLU A 24 30.30 44.37 5.08
N VAL A 25 29.44 44.80 4.16
CA VAL A 25 28.98 44.01 3.02
C VAL A 25 29.30 44.72 1.71
N VAL A 26 30.11 44.09 0.87
CA VAL A 26 30.51 44.59 -0.46
C VAL A 26 29.79 43.81 -1.54
N ILE A 27 28.90 44.48 -2.27
CA ILE A 27 28.20 43.94 -3.45
C ILE A 27 28.91 44.45 -4.70
N THR A 28 29.38 43.54 -5.55
CA THR A 28 30.06 43.90 -6.80
C THR A 28 29.34 43.33 -8.00
N ARG A 29 29.13 44.16 -9.02
CA ARG A 29 28.64 43.74 -10.34
C ARG A 29 29.74 43.98 -11.38
N ARG A 30 30.08 42.93 -12.13
CA ARG A 30 30.93 43.00 -13.32
C ARG A 30 30.09 42.79 -14.56
N ALA A 31 30.21 43.68 -15.53
CA ALA A 31 29.55 43.59 -16.83
C ALA A 31 30.62 43.46 -17.92
N TYR A 32 30.49 42.43 -18.75
CA TYR A 32 31.41 42.17 -19.85
C TYR A 32 30.81 42.63 -21.18
N ARG A 33 31.67 42.92 -22.16
CA ARG A 33 31.23 43.29 -23.52
C ARG A 33 30.44 42.16 -24.23
N SER A 34 30.58 40.91 -23.79
CA SER A 34 29.78 39.77 -24.24
C SER A 34 28.30 39.85 -23.83
N GLY A 35 27.94 40.77 -22.92
CA GLY A 35 26.60 40.84 -22.31
C GLY A 35 26.46 40.03 -21.03
N GLU A 36 27.49 39.25 -20.68
CA GLU A 36 27.52 38.49 -19.43
C GLU A 36 27.67 39.43 -18.22
N ASN A 37 26.96 39.09 -17.14
CA ASN A 37 27.02 39.79 -15.88
C ASN A 37 27.41 38.81 -14.78
N GLU A 38 28.35 39.22 -13.92
CA GLU A 38 28.75 38.47 -12.74
C GLU A 38 28.49 39.31 -11.49
N TYR A 39 28.02 38.63 -10.45
CA TYR A 39 27.67 39.23 -9.17
C TYR A 39 28.53 38.61 -8.08
N TYR A 40 29.01 39.44 -7.19
CA TYR A 40 29.83 39.02 -6.06
C TYR A 40 29.31 39.67 -4.78
N LEU A 41 29.33 38.89 -3.70
CA LEU A 41 29.03 39.32 -2.33
C LEU A 41 30.27 39.01 -1.48
N ASN A 42 30.91 40.03 -0.91
CA ASN A 42 32.17 39.90 -0.17
C ASN A 42 33.23 39.08 -0.93
N GLY A 43 33.31 39.27 -2.25
CA GLY A 43 34.25 38.57 -3.13
C GLY A 43 33.83 37.16 -3.57
N THR A 44 32.75 36.60 -3.00
CA THR A 44 32.21 35.29 -3.41
C THR A 44 31.19 35.46 -4.53
N ARG A 45 31.32 34.66 -5.60
CA ARG A 45 30.40 34.72 -6.75
C ARG A 45 29.02 34.18 -6.36
N VAL A 46 27.97 34.96 -6.62
CA VAL A 46 26.57 34.65 -6.30
C VAL A 46 25.67 34.88 -7.51
N ARG A 47 24.41 34.41 -7.45
CA ARG A 47 23.44 34.65 -8.53
C ARG A 47 22.77 36.01 -8.32
N LEU A 48 22.27 36.60 -9.41
CA LEU A 48 21.46 37.82 -9.33
C LEU A 48 20.26 37.65 -8.39
N ARG A 49 19.62 36.46 -8.41
CA ARG A 49 18.50 36.15 -7.54
C ARG A 49 18.86 36.27 -6.06
N ASP A 50 20.01 35.73 -5.66
CA ASP A 50 20.46 35.76 -4.27
C ASP A 50 20.70 37.20 -3.79
N VAL A 51 21.31 38.04 -4.65
CA VAL A 51 21.49 39.48 -4.37
C VAL A 51 20.14 40.20 -4.31
N ALA A 52 19.21 39.87 -5.20
CA ALA A 52 17.87 40.48 -5.23
C ALA A 52 17.03 40.10 -4.01
N ASP A 53 17.09 38.84 -3.56
CA ASP A 53 16.39 38.33 -2.40
C ASP A 53 16.96 38.92 -1.10
N LEU A 54 18.30 39.01 -1.00
CA LEU A 54 19.00 39.67 0.11
C LEU A 54 18.56 41.13 0.26
N LEU A 55 18.61 41.90 -0.83
CA LEU A 55 18.18 43.29 -0.84
C LEU A 55 16.67 43.43 -0.60
N ALA A 56 15.85 42.40 -0.89
CA ALA A 56 14.40 42.47 -0.71
C ALA A 56 14.01 42.35 0.75
N GLN A 57 14.73 41.50 1.48
CA GLN A 57 14.55 41.35 2.93
C GLN A 57 14.98 42.62 3.67
N SER A 58 15.96 43.35 3.17
CA SER A 58 16.42 44.62 3.74
C SER A 58 15.65 45.85 3.23
N GLY A 59 14.66 45.67 2.35
CA GLY A 59 13.83 46.76 1.82
C GLY A 59 14.45 47.57 0.67
N LEU A 60 15.63 47.18 0.18
CA LEU A 60 16.34 47.86 -0.93
C LEU A 60 16.00 47.35 -2.35
N SER A 61 15.48 46.13 -2.48
CA SER A 61 15.36 45.44 -3.79
C SER A 61 14.25 45.98 -4.69
N LYS A 62 13.22 46.62 -4.13
CA LYS A 62 12.06 47.10 -4.90
C LYS A 62 12.06 48.63 -5.08
N ARG A 63 13.13 49.08 -5.74
CA ARG A 63 13.15 49.95 -6.93
C ARG A 63 12.28 51.20 -7.11
N THR A 64 11.55 51.76 -6.14
CA THR A 64 10.81 53.02 -6.42
C THR A 64 11.33 54.26 -5.70
N TYR A 65 11.99 54.14 -4.55
CA TYR A 65 12.21 55.33 -3.70
C TYR A 65 13.65 55.79 -3.53
N THR A 66 14.64 54.93 -3.75
CA THR A 66 16.04 55.24 -3.42
C THR A 66 16.79 55.92 -4.56
N VAL A 67 16.31 55.79 -5.81
CA VAL A 67 16.98 56.33 -7.00
C VAL A 67 15.96 57.09 -7.87
N ILE A 68 15.97 58.42 -7.75
CA ILE A 68 15.14 59.30 -8.56
C ILE A 68 15.89 59.63 -9.86
N GLY A 69 15.63 58.86 -10.92
CA GLY A 69 16.03 59.17 -12.28
C GLY A 69 15.18 60.27 -12.93
N GLN A 70 15.71 60.88 -13.98
CA GLN A 70 15.00 61.89 -14.77
C GLN A 70 13.72 61.29 -15.41
N GLY A 71 12.57 61.94 -15.22
CA GLY A 71 11.27 61.50 -15.74
C GLY A 71 10.48 60.52 -14.86
N LEU A 72 11.05 60.05 -13.74
CA LEU A 72 10.31 59.19 -12.79
C LEU A 72 9.17 59.91 -12.07
N ILE A 73 9.27 61.24 -11.91
CA ILE A 73 8.21 62.05 -11.28
C ILE A 73 6.94 62.05 -12.15
N ASP A 74 7.09 62.23 -13.46
CA ASP A 74 5.96 62.18 -14.40
C ASP A 74 5.35 60.78 -14.48
N GLN A 75 6.18 59.73 -14.37
CA GLN A 75 5.69 58.35 -14.25
C GLN A 75 4.94 58.12 -12.94
N ALA A 76 5.46 58.58 -11.80
CA ALA A 76 4.79 58.45 -10.51
C ALA A 76 3.41 59.14 -10.49
N LEU A 77 3.29 60.28 -11.15
CA LEU A 77 2.02 61.02 -11.29
C LEU A 77 1.03 60.30 -12.21
N SER A 78 1.51 59.54 -13.20
CA SER A 78 0.69 58.81 -14.19
C SER A 78 0.39 57.34 -13.84
N LEU A 79 0.88 56.84 -12.69
CA LEU A 79 0.60 55.47 -12.23
C LEU A 79 -0.90 55.19 -12.13
N LYS A 80 -1.28 53.98 -12.58
CA LYS A 80 -2.65 53.49 -12.42
C LYS A 80 -2.97 53.28 -10.94
N PRO A 81 -4.27 53.29 -10.54
CA PRO A 81 -4.67 53.08 -9.15
C PRO A 81 -4.09 51.81 -8.51
N ASP A 82 -4.02 50.70 -9.26
CA ASP A 82 -3.49 49.42 -8.76
C ASP A 82 -1.97 49.47 -8.49
N GLU A 83 -1.21 50.12 -9.39
CA GLU A 83 0.23 50.31 -9.25
C GLU A 83 0.54 51.25 -8.09
N ARG A 84 -0.26 52.32 -7.94
CA ARG A 84 -0.16 53.24 -6.80
C ARG A 84 -0.51 52.57 -5.48
N ARG A 85 -1.48 51.65 -5.48
CA ARG A 85 -1.82 50.87 -4.28
C ARG A 85 -0.67 49.97 -3.86
N ALA A 86 -0.10 49.20 -4.79
CA ALA A 86 1.05 48.34 -4.49
C ALA A 86 2.22 49.15 -3.90
N LEU A 87 2.44 50.35 -4.44
CA LEU A 87 3.43 51.31 -3.97
C LEU A 87 3.18 51.76 -2.51
N ILE A 88 1.93 52.07 -2.16
CA ILE A 88 1.54 52.46 -0.79
C ILE A 88 1.65 51.26 0.18
N GLU A 89 1.20 50.09 -0.24
CA GLU A 89 1.25 48.86 0.59
C GLU A 89 2.70 48.44 0.88
N GLU A 90 3.61 48.71 -0.05
CA GLU A 90 5.04 48.52 0.13
C GLU A 90 5.65 49.53 1.11
N ALA A 91 5.32 50.82 0.97
CA ALA A 91 5.76 51.84 1.93
C ALA A 91 5.23 51.57 3.36
N ALA A 92 4.07 50.94 3.48
CA ALA A 92 3.50 50.50 4.75
C ALA A 92 4.11 49.19 5.30
N GLY A 93 5.01 48.52 4.55
CA GLY A 93 5.66 47.28 4.97
C GLY A 93 4.75 46.06 5.06
N ILE A 94 3.51 46.13 4.56
CA ILE A 94 2.52 45.06 4.72
C ILE A 94 2.62 43.96 3.66
N THR A 95 3.39 44.17 2.59
CA THR A 95 3.54 43.24 1.46
C THR A 95 4.02 41.86 1.88
N GLY A 96 4.96 41.78 2.85
CA GLY A 96 5.42 40.51 3.40
C GLY A 96 4.32 39.74 4.15
N HIS A 97 3.50 40.43 4.93
CA HIS A 97 2.37 39.82 5.65
C HIS A 97 1.27 39.35 4.69
N GLN A 98 0.97 40.14 3.65
CA GLN A 98 0.01 39.74 2.63
C GLN A 98 0.49 38.51 1.84
N ALA A 99 1.77 38.44 1.49
CA ALA A 99 2.36 37.27 0.82
C ALA A 99 2.26 36.01 1.70
N LYS A 100 2.62 36.11 2.98
CA LYS A 100 2.48 35.01 3.95
C LYS A 100 1.03 34.53 4.08
N ARG A 101 0.08 35.47 4.18
CA ARG A 101 -1.35 35.15 4.22
C ARG A 101 -1.82 34.43 2.95
N ALA A 102 -1.39 34.89 1.78
CA ALA A 102 -1.76 34.27 0.50
C ALA A 102 -1.22 32.83 0.38
N THR A 103 0.01 32.59 0.82
CA THR A 103 0.59 31.23 0.88
C THR A 103 -0.18 30.34 1.85
N ALA A 104 -0.43 30.81 3.07
CA ALA A 104 -1.17 30.03 4.08
C ALA A 104 -2.59 29.67 3.61
N LEU A 105 -3.29 30.59 2.93
CA LEU A 105 -4.62 30.31 2.36
C LEU A 105 -4.55 29.25 1.26
N ARG A 106 -3.49 29.25 0.45
CA ARG A 106 -3.29 28.25 -0.60
C ARG A 106 -3.06 26.86 0.01
N GLU A 107 -2.16 26.77 1.00
CA GLU A 107 -1.88 25.53 1.72
C GLU A 107 -3.11 25.01 2.46
N LEU A 108 -3.92 25.89 3.07
CA LEU A 108 -5.19 25.52 3.70
C LEU A 108 -6.18 24.92 2.69
N ALA A 109 -6.31 25.53 1.52
CA ALA A 109 -7.19 25.05 0.47
C ALA A 109 -6.76 23.65 -0.04
N GLU A 110 -5.46 23.45 -0.23
CA GLU A 110 -4.90 22.15 -0.61
C GLU A 110 -5.14 21.10 0.48
N THR A 111 -4.92 21.45 1.74
CA THR A 111 -5.17 20.56 2.89
C THR A 111 -6.64 20.14 2.97
N ARG A 112 -7.56 21.08 2.73
CA ARG A 112 -9.00 20.80 2.70
C ARG A 112 -9.35 19.82 1.58
N HIS A 113 -8.80 20.03 0.39
CA HIS A 113 -9.02 19.11 -0.72
C HIS A 113 -8.47 17.70 -0.42
N ASN A 114 -7.29 17.62 0.21
CA ASN A 114 -6.73 16.33 0.63
C ASN A 114 -7.62 15.63 1.67
N LEU A 115 -8.20 16.37 2.61
CA LEU A 115 -9.12 15.82 3.60
C LEU A 115 -10.39 15.25 2.94
N GLU A 116 -10.98 15.98 1.99
CA GLU A 116 -12.15 15.53 1.23
C GLU A 116 -11.84 14.19 0.52
N ARG A 117 -10.68 14.08 -0.14
CA ARG A 117 -10.24 12.83 -0.78
C ARG A 117 -10.06 11.67 0.20
N VAL A 118 -9.52 11.94 1.40
CA VAL A 118 -9.38 10.91 2.44
C VAL A 118 -10.76 10.44 2.90
N GLN A 119 -11.71 11.35 3.10
CA GLN A 119 -13.08 11.01 3.49
C GLN A 119 -13.77 10.15 2.43
N ASP A 120 -13.58 10.45 1.15
CA ASP A 120 -14.12 9.64 0.05
C ASP A 120 -13.56 8.22 0.07
N ILE A 121 -12.24 8.06 0.23
CA ILE A 121 -11.57 6.76 0.29
C ILE A 121 -12.06 5.95 1.50
N VAL A 122 -12.19 6.60 2.67
CA VAL A 122 -12.73 5.94 3.87
C VAL A 122 -14.17 5.48 3.62
N GLY A 123 -15.00 6.35 3.02
CA GLY A 123 -16.38 6.04 2.64
C GLY A 123 -16.49 4.88 1.65
N GLU A 124 -15.50 4.70 0.77
CA GLU A 124 -15.44 3.56 -0.16
C GLU A 124 -14.97 2.26 0.52
N ILE A 125 -14.00 2.34 1.43
CA ILE A 125 -13.39 1.16 2.08
C ILE A 125 -14.29 0.60 3.18
N GLU A 126 -14.96 1.43 3.96
CA GLU A 126 -15.81 1.02 5.08
C GLU A 126 -16.90 -0.02 4.70
N PRO A 127 -17.70 0.15 3.63
CA PRO A 127 -18.66 -0.85 3.21
C PRO A 127 -18.00 -2.15 2.72
N ARG A 128 -16.83 -2.07 2.06
CA ARG A 128 -16.06 -3.25 1.65
C ARG A 128 -15.59 -4.05 2.85
N LEU A 129 -15.07 -3.36 3.88
CA LEU A 129 -14.63 -3.98 5.12
C LEU A 129 -15.80 -4.69 5.82
N ARG A 130 -16.97 -4.05 5.89
CA ARG A 130 -18.18 -4.65 6.48
C ARG A 130 -18.60 -5.93 5.73
N TYR A 131 -18.58 -5.91 4.40
CA TYR A 131 -18.87 -7.10 3.59
C TYR A 131 -17.86 -8.23 3.83
N LEU A 132 -16.56 -7.91 3.81
CA LEU A 132 -15.50 -8.89 4.06
C LEU A 132 -15.59 -9.52 5.45
N LYS A 133 -15.97 -8.74 6.47
CA LYS A 133 -16.20 -9.26 7.83
C LYS A 133 -17.32 -10.32 7.86
N VAL A 134 -18.40 -10.11 7.11
CA VAL A 134 -19.47 -11.11 6.99
C VAL A 134 -18.99 -12.35 6.24
N GLN A 135 -18.21 -12.18 5.18
CA GLN A 135 -17.64 -13.31 4.42
C GLN A 135 -16.68 -14.14 5.28
N ALA A 136 -15.81 -13.49 6.07
CA ALA A 136 -14.91 -14.16 7.00
C ALA A 136 -15.67 -15.00 8.02
N ARG A 137 -16.71 -14.41 8.66
CA ARG A 137 -17.55 -15.14 9.61
C ARG A 137 -18.23 -16.37 8.97
N ARG A 138 -18.76 -16.24 7.75
CA ARG A 138 -19.37 -17.38 7.03
C ARG A 138 -18.34 -18.47 6.70
N ALA A 139 -17.11 -18.09 6.38
CA ALA A 139 -16.04 -19.04 6.13
C ALA A 139 -15.66 -19.81 7.40
N GLU A 140 -15.54 -19.11 8.55
CA GLU A 140 -15.31 -19.73 9.85
C GLU A 140 -16.43 -20.71 10.23
N GLU A 141 -17.70 -20.28 10.11
CA GLU A 141 -18.87 -21.13 10.37
C GLU A 141 -18.86 -22.38 9.47
N ARG A 142 -18.53 -22.22 8.18
CA ARG A 142 -18.39 -23.36 7.25
C ARG A 142 -17.27 -24.31 7.67
N MET A 143 -16.12 -23.79 8.08
CA MET A 143 -14.99 -24.63 8.51
C MET A 143 -15.36 -25.48 9.73
N GLN A 144 -16.08 -24.89 10.69
CA GLN A 144 -16.58 -25.61 11.85
C GLN A 144 -17.56 -26.72 11.44
N VAL A 145 -18.56 -26.38 10.62
CA VAL A 145 -19.56 -27.36 10.14
C VAL A 145 -18.90 -28.50 9.36
N GLN A 146 -17.88 -28.20 8.55
CA GLN A 146 -17.14 -29.21 7.81
C GLN A 146 -16.37 -30.15 8.74
N ALA A 147 -15.71 -29.62 9.77
CA ALA A 147 -14.98 -30.44 10.75
C ALA A 147 -15.93 -31.35 11.55
N ASP A 148 -17.09 -30.81 11.95
CA ASP A 148 -18.13 -31.58 12.64
C ASP A 148 -18.69 -32.67 11.72
N LEU A 149 -18.99 -32.34 10.46
CA LEU A 149 -19.46 -33.30 9.46
C LEU A 149 -18.44 -34.42 9.24
N ASP A 150 -17.16 -34.09 9.05
CA ASP A 150 -16.10 -35.08 8.86
C ASP A 150 -15.99 -36.03 10.07
N THR A 151 -16.15 -35.52 11.28
CA THR A 151 -16.16 -36.31 12.50
C THR A 151 -17.36 -37.26 12.53
N GLN A 152 -18.56 -36.77 12.24
CA GLN A 152 -19.78 -37.59 12.19
C GLN A 152 -19.72 -38.66 11.10
N LEU A 153 -19.21 -38.32 9.92
CA LEU A 153 -19.03 -39.27 8.84
C LEU A 153 -18.04 -40.37 9.23
N ARG A 154 -16.91 -40.04 9.85
CA ARG A 154 -15.93 -41.04 10.32
C ARG A 154 -16.56 -42.02 11.31
N ILE A 155 -17.36 -41.53 12.27
CA ILE A 155 -18.08 -42.37 13.23
C ILE A 155 -19.06 -43.29 12.50
N TRP A 156 -19.89 -42.73 11.61
CA TRP A 156 -20.91 -43.50 10.90
C TRP A 156 -20.31 -44.56 9.98
N TYR A 157 -19.31 -44.21 9.18
CA TYR A 157 -18.59 -45.15 8.32
C TYR A 157 -17.86 -46.21 9.15
N GLY A 158 -17.26 -45.83 10.29
CA GLY A 158 -16.62 -46.76 11.21
C GLY A 158 -17.61 -47.78 11.78
N PHE A 159 -18.80 -47.34 12.20
CA PHE A 159 -19.87 -48.22 12.67
C PHE A 159 -20.38 -49.15 11.55
N ARG A 160 -20.65 -48.60 10.36
CA ARG A 160 -21.11 -49.37 9.20
C ARG A 160 -20.08 -50.43 8.78
N TRP A 161 -18.79 -50.07 8.80
CA TRP A 161 -17.70 -50.98 8.50
C TRP A 161 -17.64 -52.15 9.49
N HIS A 162 -17.68 -51.86 10.80
CA HIS A 162 -17.69 -52.91 11.83
C HIS A 162 -18.89 -53.85 11.66
N ARG A 163 -20.08 -53.30 11.45
CA ARG A 163 -21.27 -54.12 11.22
C ARG A 163 -21.14 -55.01 9.98
N ALA A 164 -20.61 -54.47 8.89
CA ALA A 164 -20.38 -55.26 7.67
C ALA A 164 -19.34 -56.38 7.90
N LEU A 165 -18.30 -56.11 8.69
CA LEU A 165 -17.31 -57.11 9.07
C LEU A 165 -17.91 -58.23 9.93
N ASP A 166 -18.76 -57.88 10.90
CA ASP A 166 -19.47 -58.86 11.73
C ASP A 166 -20.41 -59.74 10.89
N GLU A 167 -21.18 -59.15 9.99
CA GLU A 167 -22.05 -59.90 9.08
C GLU A 167 -21.25 -60.83 8.15
N LEU A 168 -20.09 -60.35 7.65
CA LEU A 168 -19.18 -61.19 6.87
C LEU A 168 -18.62 -62.36 7.69
N HIS A 169 -18.24 -62.13 8.95
CA HIS A 169 -17.77 -63.18 9.85
C HIS A 169 -18.84 -64.24 10.11
N LYS A 170 -20.08 -63.82 10.42
CA LYS A 170 -21.20 -64.75 10.59
C LYS A 170 -21.46 -65.54 9.32
N ALA A 171 -21.51 -64.88 8.16
CA ALA A 171 -21.72 -65.55 6.87
C ALA A 171 -20.61 -66.57 6.57
N ARG A 172 -19.35 -66.25 6.87
CA ARG A 172 -18.22 -67.20 6.74
C ARG A 172 -18.35 -68.38 7.68
N GLN A 173 -18.73 -68.17 8.95
CA GLN A 173 -18.95 -69.26 9.90
C GLN A 173 -20.07 -70.19 9.44
N HIS A 174 -21.19 -69.63 8.96
CA HIS A 174 -22.29 -70.41 8.40
C HIS A 174 -21.87 -71.20 7.15
N ALA A 175 -21.14 -70.57 6.22
CA ALA A 175 -20.64 -71.25 5.03
C ALA A 175 -19.68 -72.39 5.38
N HIS A 176 -18.77 -72.17 6.34
CA HIS A 176 -17.86 -73.19 6.82
C HIS A 176 -18.60 -74.36 7.47
N GLY A 177 -19.59 -74.08 8.34
CA GLY A 177 -20.43 -75.12 8.95
C GLY A 177 -21.25 -75.89 7.91
N ALA A 178 -21.80 -75.22 6.89
CA ALA A 178 -22.48 -75.91 5.80
C ALA A 178 -21.50 -76.81 5.02
N GLN A 179 -20.29 -76.33 4.74
CA GLN A 179 -19.28 -77.10 4.03
C GLN A 179 -18.84 -78.36 4.79
N THR A 180 -18.64 -78.28 6.11
CA THR A 180 -18.31 -79.45 6.93
C THR A 180 -19.47 -80.46 6.96
N THR A 181 -20.73 -80.00 7.02
CA THR A 181 -21.87 -80.93 6.93
C THR A 181 -21.99 -81.62 5.58
N VAL A 182 -21.69 -80.91 4.48
CA VAL A 182 -21.67 -81.51 3.13
C VAL A 182 -20.55 -82.54 3.03
N GLN A 183 -19.34 -82.24 3.52
CA GLN A 183 -18.23 -83.18 3.54
C GLN A 183 -18.57 -84.43 4.36
N ALA A 184 -19.12 -84.28 5.57
CA ALA A 184 -19.53 -85.42 6.40
C ALA A 184 -20.61 -86.28 5.72
N ARG A 185 -21.56 -85.66 5.00
CA ARG A 185 -22.56 -86.39 4.20
C ARG A 185 -21.94 -87.11 3.01
N GLN A 186 -20.98 -86.50 2.32
CA GLN A 186 -20.26 -87.12 1.22
C GLN A 186 -19.47 -88.35 1.69
N GLU A 187 -18.74 -88.24 2.81
CA GLU A 187 -18.04 -89.38 3.41
C GLU A 187 -19.01 -90.49 3.85
N ALA A 188 -20.17 -90.13 4.42
CA ALA A 188 -21.18 -91.12 4.80
C ALA A 188 -21.76 -91.85 3.58
N LEU A 189 -22.03 -91.13 2.48
CA LEU A 189 -22.46 -91.73 1.21
C LEU A 189 -21.39 -92.65 0.64
N GLN A 190 -20.12 -92.24 0.64
CA GLN A 190 -19.01 -93.10 0.19
C GLN A 190 -18.93 -94.40 0.98
N ARG A 191 -19.05 -94.34 2.32
CA ARG A 191 -19.09 -95.56 3.15
C ARG A 191 -20.30 -96.45 2.83
N LEU A 192 -21.43 -95.86 2.50
CA LEU A 192 -22.66 -96.58 2.16
C LEU A 192 -22.54 -97.24 0.78
N ASP A 193 -21.92 -96.56 -0.19
CA ASP A 193 -21.59 -97.12 -1.50
C ASP A 193 -20.58 -98.27 -1.38
N GLU A 194 -19.54 -98.12 -0.54
CA GLU A 194 -18.58 -99.20 -0.22
C GLU A 194 -19.30 -100.43 0.37
N GLN A 195 -20.23 -100.22 1.31
CA GLN A 195 -21.06 -101.28 1.89
C GLN A 195 -21.96 -101.95 0.85
N ASP A 196 -22.59 -101.18 -0.05
CA ASP A 196 -23.43 -101.73 -1.12
C ASP A 196 -22.58 -102.55 -2.12
N THR A 197 -21.37 -102.10 -2.46
CA THR A 197 -20.45 -102.88 -3.29
C THR A 197 -20.01 -104.19 -2.64
N ASP A 198 -19.64 -104.18 -1.35
CA ASP A 198 -19.30 -105.41 -0.61
C ASP A 198 -20.50 -106.37 -0.52
N LEU A 199 -21.70 -105.87 -0.28
CA LEU A 199 -22.93 -106.68 -0.28
C LEU A 199 -23.23 -107.29 -1.66
N ARG A 200 -23.04 -106.53 -2.75
CA ARG A 200 -23.21 -107.05 -4.12
C ARG A 200 -22.19 -108.13 -4.43
N GLU A 201 -20.91 -107.95 -4.06
CA GLU A 201 -19.88 -108.96 -4.23
C GLU A 201 -20.23 -110.25 -3.47
N ARG A 202 -20.65 -110.14 -2.20
CA ARG A 202 -21.14 -111.29 -1.41
C ARG A 202 -22.34 -111.98 -2.05
N TYR A 203 -23.30 -111.22 -2.57
CA TYR A 203 -24.47 -111.78 -3.27
C TYR A 203 -24.07 -112.51 -4.56
N THR A 204 -23.11 -111.98 -5.34
CA THR A 204 -22.60 -112.67 -6.53
C THR A 204 -21.83 -113.95 -6.21
N LEU A 205 -21.11 -113.99 -5.09
CA LEU A 205 -20.42 -115.20 -4.60
C LEU A 205 -21.42 -116.28 -4.17
N LEU A 206 -22.51 -115.90 -3.49
CA LEU A 206 -23.59 -116.81 -3.07
C LEU A 206 -24.43 -117.32 -4.25
N ARG A 207 -24.54 -116.56 -5.34
CA ARG A 207 -25.30 -116.94 -6.56
C ARG A 207 -24.54 -117.89 -7.49
N ASN A 208 -23.21 -117.92 -7.39
CA ASN A 208 -22.31 -118.75 -8.21
C ASN A 208 -21.90 -120.06 -7.49
N GLN A 209 -22.55 -120.41 -6.39
CA GLN A 209 -22.57 -121.73 -5.76
C GLN A 209 -23.88 -122.44 -6.08
#